data_AF-A0A9P1NGR0-F1
#
_entry.id   AF-A0A9P1NGR0-F1
#
_cell.length_a   1.000
_cell.length_b   1.000
_cell.length_c   1.000
_cell.angle_alpha   90.00
_cell.angle_beta   90.00
_cell.angle_gamma   90.00
#
_symmetry.space_group_name_H-M   'P 1'
#
loop_
_entity.id
_entity.type
_entity.pdbx_description
1 polymer ?
#
loop_
_entity_poly.entity_id
_entity_poly.type
_entity_poly.pdbx_seq_one_letter_code
_entity_poly.pdbx_strand_id
1 'polypeptide(L)'
;MFMADGSRFIKNVEIVDPVGGVAQYVLTSDELKHYGTVNAELNLYYANNQAISVHKFSFNIDRALVDTDIAPMAEYYIDDFEALIAKVNELYDEAIETIEELRKKFEDLENIETKAGAQEKADKALSDSKAYTDEHADRTDNPHSVTKDQIGLSNVDNVKQAPLDQFRAHDSDSIRHTSQVEKDKWNGSQLFKLTQDTGAAQYMTGIDFNTVTDTGFYYMSGATTALNAPVNNNGYLIVNNYSTYAYQEYTSYSSNDSTSSGRRKFMRNKVASSESWTSWRELESVEGAQSKVDAHANRTDIHVVQADKDKWNSPWVATWNNVTLINGAQQNTGYPFKFSVANNEIKLRGTFGSLPAAGTTVAKFTYKPTQLVDFVVPTIGSYGTARFAFTTDGELRFDGLSATDSASVTRVSFNIGIPLW
;
A
#
# COMPACT_ATOMS: atom_id res chain seq x y z
N MET A 1 118.64 9.07 100.30
CA MET A 1 120.10 9.22 100.49
C MET A 1 120.43 10.68 100.76
N PHE A 2 121.41 10.93 101.63
CA PHE A 2 121.93 12.25 101.96
C PHE A 2 123.43 12.29 101.65
N MET A 3 123.80 13.10 100.66
CA MET A 3 125.17 13.18 100.16
C MET A 3 126.01 14.12 101.02
N ALA A 4 127.35 14.02 100.94
CA ALA A 4 128.25 14.81 101.79
C ALA A 4 128.14 16.33 101.55
N ASP A 5 127.77 16.76 100.35
CA ASP A 5 127.54 18.16 99.99
C ASP A 5 126.14 18.69 100.37
N GLY A 6 125.29 17.85 100.97
CA GLY A 6 123.94 18.21 101.41
C GLY A 6 122.81 17.82 100.45
N SER A 7 123.11 17.32 99.25
CA SER A 7 122.11 16.86 98.29
C SER A 7 121.27 15.70 98.83
N ARG A 8 120.01 15.63 98.40
CA ARG A 8 119.07 14.59 98.84
C ARG A 8 118.37 13.96 97.66
N PHE A 9 118.47 12.64 97.61
CA PHE A 9 117.77 11.83 96.62
C PHE A 9 116.84 10.86 97.33
N ILE A 10 115.55 10.95 97.02
CA ILE A 10 114.53 10.01 97.50
C ILE A 10 113.98 9.31 96.26
N LYS A 11 114.32 8.04 96.12
CA LYS A 11 113.87 7.20 95.03
C LYS A 11 113.38 5.87 95.55
N ASN A 12 112.51 5.26 94.77
CA ASN A 12 112.11 3.89 95.00
C ASN A 12 113.26 2.95 94.62
N VAL A 13 113.50 1.96 95.46
CA VAL A 13 114.40 0.85 95.13
C VAL A 13 113.66 -0.17 94.28
N GLU A 14 114.38 -0.83 93.38
CA GLU A 14 113.82 -1.92 92.61
C GLU A 14 113.90 -3.20 93.44
N ILE A 15 112.74 -3.83 93.68
CA ILE A 15 112.68 -5.12 94.36
C ILE A 15 112.96 -6.20 93.31
N VAL A 16 114.19 -6.69 93.29
CA VAL A 16 114.65 -7.67 92.30
C VAL A 16 114.28 -9.09 92.73
N ASP A 17 114.43 -9.41 94.02
CA ASP A 17 113.96 -10.66 94.60
C ASP A 17 113.18 -10.38 95.90
N PRO A 18 111.84 -10.30 95.82
CA PRO A 18 111.00 -10.05 96.98
C PRO A 18 111.06 -11.15 98.04
N VAL A 19 111.37 -12.39 97.65
CA VAL A 19 111.33 -13.56 98.54
C VAL A 19 112.68 -13.77 99.21
N GLY A 20 113.77 -13.55 98.48
CA GLY A 20 115.14 -13.54 99.00
C GLY A 20 115.51 -12.26 99.78
N GLY A 21 114.66 -11.24 99.75
CA GLY A 21 114.90 -9.95 100.42
C GLY A 21 115.96 -9.10 99.74
N VAL A 22 116.16 -9.27 98.43
CA VAL A 22 117.15 -8.51 97.67
C VAL A 22 116.46 -7.35 96.96
N ALA A 23 116.77 -6.15 97.43
CA ALA A 23 116.46 -4.92 96.73
C ALA A 23 117.75 -4.38 96.10
N GLN A 24 117.64 -3.89 94.87
CA GLN A 24 118.74 -3.27 94.18
C GLN A 24 118.47 -1.77 94.08
N TYR A 25 119.54 -1.02 94.33
CA TYR A 25 119.59 0.39 93.96
C TYR A 25 120.86 0.63 93.17
N VAL A 26 120.70 1.10 91.95
CA VAL A 26 121.82 1.50 91.10
C VAL A 26 121.93 3.01 91.18
N LEU A 27 123.06 3.50 91.70
CA LEU A 27 123.32 4.93 91.74
C LEU A 27 123.36 5.48 90.32
N THR A 28 122.64 6.57 90.09
CA THR A 28 122.66 7.23 88.78
C THR A 28 123.97 7.99 88.58
N SER A 29 124.30 8.30 87.33
CA SER A 29 125.49 9.08 86.99
C SER A 29 125.53 10.46 87.65
N ASP A 30 124.37 11.04 87.99
CA ASP A 30 124.30 12.31 88.70
C ASP A 30 124.55 12.12 90.20
N GLU A 31 123.99 11.07 90.82
CA GLU A 31 124.25 10.75 92.23
C GLU A 31 125.73 10.45 92.50
N LEU A 32 126.41 9.80 91.54
CA LEU A 32 127.84 9.49 91.64
C LEU A 32 128.76 10.73 91.63
N LYS A 33 128.29 11.90 91.18
CA LYS A 33 129.09 13.14 91.15
C LYS A 33 129.24 13.78 92.54
N HIS A 34 128.47 13.33 93.53
CA HIS A 34 128.47 13.89 94.87
C HIS A 34 129.44 13.11 95.78
N TYR A 35 130.72 13.51 95.75
CA TYR A 35 131.83 12.81 96.42
C TYR A 35 131.83 12.95 97.95
N GLY A 36 132.31 11.91 98.65
CA GLY A 36 132.42 11.84 100.11
C GLY A 36 131.45 10.85 100.74
N THR A 37 131.30 10.93 102.06
CA THR A 37 130.48 9.97 102.82
C THR A 37 129.00 10.22 102.56
N VAL A 38 128.32 9.26 101.94
CA VAL A 38 126.87 9.27 101.76
C VAL A 38 126.22 8.54 102.92
N ASN A 39 125.27 9.20 103.57
CA ASN A 39 124.41 8.56 104.57
C ASN A 39 123.09 8.16 103.89
N ALA A 40 122.86 6.85 103.80
CA ALA A 40 121.67 6.29 103.18
C ALA A 40 120.78 5.61 104.21
N GLU A 41 119.48 5.68 103.93
CA GLU A 41 118.45 5.02 104.72
C GLU A 41 117.53 4.32 103.72
N LEU A 42 117.46 2.99 103.84
CA LEU A 42 116.52 2.19 103.08
C LEU A 42 115.29 1.95 103.96
N ASN A 43 114.16 2.52 103.53
CA ASN A 43 112.86 2.33 104.16
C ASN A 43 112.02 1.39 103.30
N LEU A 44 111.73 0.20 103.81
CA LEU A 44 110.81 -0.75 103.18
C LEU A 44 109.46 -0.72 103.90
N TYR A 45 108.38 -0.52 103.14
CA TYR A 45 107.00 -0.50 103.63
C TYR A 45 106.21 -1.67 103.04
N TYR A 46 105.35 -2.31 103.84
CA TYR A 46 104.30 -3.18 103.29
C TYR A 46 103.31 -2.34 102.49
N ALA A 47 102.54 -2.96 101.58
CA ALA A 47 101.52 -2.30 100.76
C ALA A 47 100.43 -1.55 101.57
N ASN A 48 100.32 -1.80 102.88
CA ASN A 48 99.45 -1.08 103.81
C ASN A 48 100.16 0.07 104.56
N ASN A 49 101.35 0.47 104.12
CA ASN A 49 102.22 1.51 104.68
C ASN A 49 102.78 1.25 106.09
N GLN A 50 102.75 0.03 106.64
CA GLN A 50 103.51 -0.29 107.85
C GLN A 50 105.00 -0.52 107.53
N ALA A 51 105.89 0.17 108.25
CA ALA A 51 107.35 0.08 108.06
C ALA A 51 107.89 -1.27 108.57
N ILE A 52 108.60 -2.00 107.72
CA ILE A 52 109.17 -3.32 108.03
C ILE A 52 110.55 -3.20 108.66
N SER A 53 111.42 -2.43 108.03
CA SER A 53 112.79 -2.31 108.49
C SER A 53 113.44 -1.09 107.88
N VAL A 54 114.09 -0.32 108.74
CA VAL A 54 114.85 0.86 108.37
C VAL A 54 116.32 0.52 108.54
N HIS A 55 116.99 0.28 107.43
CA HIS A 55 118.43 0.02 107.46
C HIS A 55 119.17 1.30 107.10
N LYS A 56 119.92 1.81 108.08
CA LYS A 56 120.85 2.91 107.87
C LYS A 56 122.21 2.34 107.56
N PHE A 57 122.76 2.80 106.46
CA PHE A 57 124.10 2.43 106.05
C PHE A 57 124.77 3.65 105.45
N SER A 58 126.09 3.68 105.57
CA SER A 58 126.91 4.67 104.90
C SER A 58 127.88 3.97 103.98
N PHE A 59 128.14 4.61 102.86
CA PHE A 59 129.18 4.20 101.93
C PHE A 59 129.89 5.46 101.45
N ASN A 60 131.17 5.31 101.09
CA ASN A 60 131.98 6.43 100.64
C ASN A 60 132.05 6.42 99.12
N ILE A 61 131.89 7.59 98.52
CA ILE A 61 132.19 7.78 97.10
C ILE A 61 133.54 8.51 97.04
N ASP A 62 134.60 7.76 96.75
CA ASP A 62 135.95 8.32 96.67
C ASP A 62 136.12 9.20 95.43
N ARG A 63 136.86 10.31 95.60
CA ARG A 63 137.12 11.23 94.49
C ARG A 63 138.23 10.67 93.61
N ALA A 64 137.93 10.40 92.34
CA ALA A 64 138.93 10.01 91.35
C ALA A 64 139.85 11.20 91.00
N LEU A 65 141.14 10.92 90.71
CA LEU A 65 142.17 11.93 90.37
C LEU A 65 141.82 12.81 89.15
N VAL A 66 140.83 12.41 88.35
CA VAL A 66 140.38 13.12 87.14
C VAL A 66 139.48 14.32 87.48
N ASP A 67 138.88 14.40 88.67
CA ASP A 67 137.90 15.44 89.01
C ASP A 67 138.41 16.41 90.08
N THR A 68 139.29 17.33 89.68
CA THR A 68 139.85 18.33 90.61
C THR A 68 139.09 19.67 90.62
N ASP A 69 138.21 19.96 89.65
CA ASP A 69 137.64 21.31 89.46
C ASP A 69 136.10 21.43 89.43
N ILE A 70 135.32 20.49 89.98
CA ILE A 70 133.85 20.63 90.08
C ILE A 70 133.43 20.75 91.55
N ALA A 71 132.84 21.89 91.92
CA ALA A 71 132.17 22.07 93.21
C ALA A 71 130.69 21.66 93.07
N PRO A 72 130.20 20.64 93.79
CA PRO A 72 128.80 20.24 93.69
C PRO A 72 127.87 21.20 94.46
N MET A 73 126.72 21.50 93.84
CA MET A 73 125.59 22.26 94.40
C MET A 73 124.54 21.28 94.93
N ALA A 74 123.88 21.61 96.04
CA ALA A 74 122.87 20.72 96.63
C ALA A 74 121.60 20.61 95.75
N GLU A 75 121.19 19.38 95.41
CA GLU A 75 120.02 19.08 94.55
C GLU A 75 118.97 18.18 95.26
N TYR A 76 117.68 18.30 94.89
CA TYR A 76 116.54 17.55 95.48
C TYR A 76 115.56 17.04 94.40
N TYR A 77 115.44 15.72 94.19
CA TYR A 77 114.66 15.08 93.10
C TYR A 77 113.75 13.93 93.59
N ILE A 78 112.51 13.82 93.06
CA ILE A 78 111.50 12.78 93.35
C ILE A 78 110.79 12.34 92.03
N ASP A 79 110.70 11.03 91.76
CA ASP A 79 110.33 10.41 90.45
C ASP A 79 108.80 10.25 90.18
N ASP A 80 107.95 10.21 91.21
CA ASP A 80 106.55 9.75 91.12
C ASP A 80 105.57 10.71 90.36
N PHE A 81 105.96 11.97 90.16
CA PHE A 81 105.09 13.01 89.61
C PHE A 81 105.00 13.00 88.06
N GLU A 82 106.07 12.57 87.38
CA GLU A 82 106.12 12.49 85.91
C GLU A 82 105.25 11.33 85.37
N ALA A 83 105.17 10.22 86.13
CA ALA A 83 104.35 9.07 85.76
C ALA A 83 102.84 9.39 85.71
N LEU A 84 102.36 10.33 86.52
CA LEU A 84 100.96 10.76 86.54
C LEU A 84 100.56 11.50 85.25
N ILE A 85 101.46 12.33 84.71
CA ILE A 85 101.21 13.16 83.52
C ILE A 85 100.98 12.26 82.29
N ALA A 86 101.76 11.20 82.12
CA ALA A 86 101.64 10.28 81.01
C ALA A 86 100.25 9.62 80.94
N LYS A 87 99.70 9.23 82.10
CA LYS A 87 98.42 8.52 82.19
C LYS A 87 97.20 9.39 81.89
N VAL A 88 97.30 10.69 82.13
CA VAL A 88 96.23 11.66 81.79
C VAL A 88 96.12 11.86 80.29
N ASN A 89 97.24 11.85 79.56
CA ASN A 89 97.22 12.00 78.09
C ASN A 89 96.64 10.77 77.40
N GLU A 90 96.94 9.56 77.89
CA GLU A 90 96.37 8.32 77.36
C GLU A 90 94.82 8.30 77.45
N LEU A 91 94.27 8.72 78.59
CA LEU A 91 92.82 8.83 78.78
C LEU A 91 92.17 9.91 77.88
N TYR A 92 92.92 10.96 77.54
CA TYR A 92 92.43 12.01 76.66
C TYR A 92 92.28 11.53 75.21
N ASP A 93 93.24 10.75 74.72
CA ASP A 93 93.21 10.20 73.36
C ASP A 93 92.07 9.17 73.20
N GLU A 94 91.85 8.31 74.21
CA GLU A 94 90.75 7.33 74.22
C GLU A 94 89.36 8.02 74.18
N ALA A 95 89.21 9.16 74.84
CA ALA A 95 87.97 9.93 74.84
C ALA A 95 87.65 10.56 73.46
N ILE A 96 88.67 10.95 72.70
CA ILE A 96 88.46 11.50 71.34
C ILE A 96 88.01 10.40 70.38
N GLU A 97 88.66 9.24 70.43
CA GLU A 97 88.36 8.11 69.54
C GLU A 97 86.92 7.61 69.74
N THR A 98 86.47 7.50 70.99
CA THR A 98 85.10 7.09 71.32
C THR A 98 84.04 8.09 70.85
N ILE A 99 84.33 9.40 70.84
CA ILE A 99 83.41 10.42 70.35
C ILE A 99 83.26 10.35 68.82
N GLU A 100 84.34 10.11 68.08
CA GLU A 100 84.30 9.98 66.62
C GLU A 100 83.54 8.72 66.17
N GLU A 101 83.71 7.59 66.86
CA GLU A 101 82.91 6.38 66.58
C GLU A 101 81.41 6.61 66.81
N LEU A 102 81.04 7.35 67.87
CA LEU A 102 79.64 7.68 68.14
C LEU A 102 79.05 8.58 67.05
N ARG A 103 79.79 9.60 66.59
CA ARG A 103 79.37 10.46 65.47
C ARG A 103 79.04 9.66 64.22
N LYS A 104 79.92 8.73 63.86
CA LYS A 104 79.72 7.85 62.69
C LYS A 104 78.48 6.98 62.82
N LYS A 105 78.20 6.44 64.01
CA LYS A 105 76.95 5.67 64.26
C LYS A 105 75.69 6.53 64.17
N PHE A 106 75.76 7.82 64.47
CA PHE A 106 74.61 8.73 64.34
C PHE A 106 74.29 9.12 62.89
N GLU A 107 75.28 9.17 61.97
CA GLU A 107 75.03 9.41 60.54
C GLU A 107 74.20 8.26 59.90
N ASP A 108 74.46 7.01 60.29
CA ASP A 108 73.70 5.86 59.79
C ASP A 108 72.24 5.86 60.26
N LEU A 109 71.94 6.48 61.41
CA LEU A 109 70.59 6.60 61.96
C LEU A 109 69.69 7.52 61.13
N GLU A 110 70.24 8.54 60.46
CA GLU A 110 69.47 9.42 59.56
C GLU A 110 69.02 8.68 58.29
N ASN A 111 69.66 7.56 57.93
CA ASN A 111 69.31 6.74 56.78
C ASN A 111 68.34 5.58 57.11
N ILE A 112 67.93 5.44 58.37
CA ILE A 112 67.00 4.38 58.79
C ILE A 112 65.57 4.79 58.47
N GLU A 113 64.89 3.98 57.66
CA GLU A 113 63.46 4.11 57.40
C GLU A 113 62.68 4.11 58.72
N THR A 114 61.90 5.17 58.93
CA THR A 114 61.12 5.30 60.16
C THR A 114 59.80 4.54 60.04
N LYS A 115 59.18 4.21 61.17
CA LYS A 115 57.82 3.64 61.17
C LYS A 115 56.81 4.55 60.45
N ALA A 116 56.99 5.87 60.56
CA ALA A 116 56.15 6.84 59.89
C ALA A 116 56.36 6.82 58.37
N GLY A 117 57.61 6.83 57.89
CA GLY A 117 57.91 6.78 56.46
C GLY A 117 57.47 5.45 55.80
N ALA A 118 57.56 4.33 56.52
CA ALA A 118 57.00 3.06 56.09
C ALA A 118 55.45 3.11 55.97
N GLN A 119 54.77 3.76 56.93
CA GLN A 119 53.31 3.92 56.89
C GLN A 119 52.87 4.82 55.73
N GLU A 120 53.56 5.94 55.50
CA GLU A 120 53.27 6.84 54.37
C GLU A 120 53.41 6.12 53.02
N LYS A 121 54.44 5.28 52.85
CA LYS A 121 54.60 4.44 51.65
C LYS A 121 53.47 3.42 51.50
N ALA A 122 53.04 2.79 52.58
CA ALA A 122 51.93 1.84 52.57
C ALA A 122 50.59 2.52 52.22
N ASP A 123 50.31 3.68 52.81
CA ASP A 123 49.10 4.47 52.56
C ASP A 123 49.08 4.98 51.12
N LYS A 124 50.23 5.44 50.60
CA LYS A 124 50.39 5.82 49.20
C LYS A 124 50.09 4.64 48.27
N ALA A 125 50.66 3.47 48.53
CA ALA A 125 50.42 2.28 47.72
C ALA A 125 48.94 1.84 47.75
N LEU A 126 48.31 1.92 48.92
CA LEU A 126 46.88 1.64 49.07
C LEU A 126 46.03 2.64 48.29
N SER A 127 46.34 3.94 48.40
CA SER A 127 45.66 5.01 47.67
C SER A 127 45.79 4.84 46.16
N ASP A 128 47.01 4.63 45.66
CA ASP A 128 47.28 4.46 44.23
C ASP A 128 46.57 3.20 43.68
N SER A 129 46.61 2.09 44.43
CA SER A 129 45.88 0.87 44.06
C SER A 129 44.38 1.09 44.03
N LYS A 130 43.82 1.82 45.01
CA LYS A 130 42.40 2.12 45.06
C LYS A 130 41.97 2.99 43.89
N ALA A 131 42.74 4.03 43.58
CA ALA A 131 42.47 4.90 42.45
C ALA A 131 42.46 4.11 41.12
N TYR A 132 43.42 3.21 40.91
CA TYR A 132 43.46 2.36 39.73
C TYR A 132 42.24 1.42 39.64
N THR A 133 41.81 0.80 40.74
CA THR A 133 40.65 -0.10 40.74
C THR A 133 39.34 0.65 40.56
N ASP A 134 39.22 1.85 41.14
CA ASP A 134 38.02 2.68 41.00
C ASP A 134 37.90 3.19 39.55
N GLU A 135 39.00 3.64 38.93
CA GLU A 135 39.04 4.01 37.52
C GLU A 135 38.61 2.83 36.63
N HIS A 136 39.09 1.62 36.91
CA HIS A 136 38.69 0.43 36.15
C HIS A 136 37.21 0.07 36.34
N ALA A 137 36.66 0.23 37.56
CA ALA A 137 35.27 -0.09 37.87
C ALA A 137 34.27 0.86 37.19
N ASP A 138 34.65 2.12 36.97
CA ASP A 138 33.80 3.13 36.33
C ASP A 138 33.82 3.04 34.79
N ARG A 139 34.62 2.15 34.21
CA ARG A 139 34.71 1.97 32.76
C ARG A 139 33.47 1.29 32.20
N THR A 140 32.86 1.94 31.22
CA THR A 140 31.73 1.44 30.43
C THR A 140 32.11 1.16 28.97
N ASP A 141 33.36 1.40 28.61
CA ASP A 141 33.93 1.10 27.30
C ASP A 141 34.38 -0.36 27.22
N ASN A 142 35.07 -0.74 26.13
CA ASN A 142 35.65 -2.06 25.96
C ASN A 142 37.16 -2.06 26.27
N PRO A 143 37.57 -2.06 27.56
CA PRO A 143 38.96 -1.91 28.01
C PRO A 143 39.90 -3.00 27.51
N HIS A 144 39.36 -4.21 27.38
CA HIS A 144 40.13 -5.40 27.04
C HIS A 144 40.00 -5.76 25.56
N SER A 145 39.37 -4.88 24.77
CA SER A 145 39.10 -5.12 23.34
C SER A 145 38.41 -6.46 23.11
N VAL A 146 37.49 -6.85 23.99
CA VAL A 146 36.77 -8.13 23.85
C VAL A 146 36.01 -8.15 22.53
N THR A 147 36.11 -9.27 21.81
CA THR A 147 35.46 -9.46 20.52
C THR A 147 34.07 -10.07 20.68
N LYS A 148 33.22 -9.92 19.66
CA LYS A 148 31.90 -10.58 19.63
C LYS A 148 32.00 -12.09 19.81
N ASP A 149 33.03 -12.71 19.26
CA ASP A 149 33.27 -14.14 19.38
C ASP A 149 33.52 -14.55 20.84
N GLN A 150 34.29 -13.76 21.59
CA GLN A 150 34.60 -14.03 23.00
C GLN A 150 33.37 -14.01 23.91
N ILE A 151 32.34 -13.24 23.54
CA ILE A 151 31.07 -13.17 24.28
C ILE A 151 29.94 -13.98 23.61
N GLY A 152 30.26 -14.82 22.62
CA GLY A 152 29.28 -15.70 21.96
C GLY A 152 28.29 -14.98 21.04
N LEU A 153 28.60 -13.75 20.63
CA LEU A 153 27.78 -12.91 19.75
C LEU A 153 28.34 -12.83 18.32
N SER A 154 29.17 -13.80 17.91
CA SER A 154 29.80 -13.85 16.58
C SER A 154 28.80 -13.73 15.43
N ASN A 155 27.61 -14.30 15.62
CA ASN A 155 26.53 -14.33 14.62
C ASN A 155 25.60 -13.10 14.69
N VAL A 156 25.82 -12.17 15.64
CA VAL A 156 24.98 -10.99 15.82
C VAL A 156 25.58 -9.82 15.08
N ASP A 157 24.86 -9.28 14.10
CA ASP A 157 25.29 -8.11 13.32
C ASP A 157 25.30 -6.82 14.14
N ASN A 158 26.20 -5.88 13.81
CA ASN A 158 26.22 -4.55 14.46
C ASN A 158 25.32 -3.55 13.72
N VAL A 159 24.04 -3.88 13.60
CA VAL A 159 23.05 -3.06 12.89
C VAL A 159 21.84 -2.76 13.77
N LYS A 160 21.14 -1.66 13.49
CA LYS A 160 19.93 -1.29 14.22
C LYS A 160 18.87 -2.39 14.11
N GLN A 161 18.53 -3.00 15.24
CA GLN A 161 17.49 -4.02 15.34
C GLN A 161 16.11 -3.38 15.48
N ALA A 162 15.07 -4.06 14.98
CA ALA A 162 13.70 -3.66 15.21
C ALA A 162 13.28 -4.01 16.66
N PRO A 163 12.52 -3.12 17.34
CA PRO A 163 11.96 -3.43 18.65
C PRO A 163 10.98 -4.62 18.59
N LEU A 164 11.11 -5.56 19.54
CA LEU A 164 10.29 -6.78 19.58
C LEU A 164 8.79 -6.48 19.76
N ASP A 165 8.45 -5.43 20.51
CA ASP A 165 7.09 -4.96 20.72
C ASP A 165 6.45 -4.45 19.42
N GLN A 166 7.18 -3.72 18.58
CA GLN A 166 6.68 -3.26 17.27
C GLN A 166 6.45 -4.43 16.31
N PHE A 167 7.36 -5.40 16.27
CA PHE A 167 7.18 -6.61 15.47
C PHE A 167 5.93 -7.38 15.90
N ARG A 168 5.76 -7.59 17.21
CA ARG A 168 4.58 -8.27 17.78
C ARG A 168 3.29 -7.49 17.51
N ALA A 169 3.31 -6.16 17.63
CA ALA A 169 2.15 -5.32 17.33
C ALA A 169 1.70 -5.51 15.87
N HIS A 170 2.63 -5.51 14.92
CA HIS A 170 2.33 -5.78 13.51
C HIS A 170 1.79 -7.21 13.28
N ASP A 171 2.42 -8.22 13.88
CA ASP A 171 2.02 -9.63 13.74
C ASP A 171 0.61 -9.89 14.33
N SER A 172 0.27 -9.20 15.42
CA SER A 172 -1.03 -9.31 16.08
C SER A 172 -2.17 -8.50 15.43
N ASP A 173 -1.88 -7.64 14.45
CA ASP A 173 -2.88 -6.78 13.83
C ASP A 173 -3.67 -7.53 12.75
N SER A 174 -4.75 -8.19 13.17
CA SER A 174 -5.66 -8.93 12.29
C SER A 174 -6.37 -8.08 11.22
N ILE A 175 -6.39 -6.74 11.33
CA ILE A 175 -7.08 -5.87 10.36
C ILE A 175 -6.28 -5.74 9.06
N ARG A 176 -4.95 -5.73 9.16
CA ARG A 176 -4.03 -5.53 8.04
C ARG A 176 -3.53 -6.83 7.40
N HIS A 177 -3.78 -7.98 8.03
CA HIS A 177 -3.51 -9.30 7.47
C HIS A 177 -4.76 -9.90 6.85
N THR A 178 -4.57 -10.81 5.90
CA THR A 178 -5.65 -11.61 5.31
C THR A 178 -5.31 -13.08 5.45
N SER A 179 -6.32 -13.89 5.73
CA SER A 179 -6.20 -15.35 5.83
C SER A 179 -6.42 -16.02 4.47
N GLN A 180 -5.91 -17.25 4.33
CA GLN A 180 -6.21 -18.07 3.14
C GLN A 180 -7.73 -18.29 3.01
N VAL A 181 -8.44 -18.48 4.12
CA VAL A 181 -9.90 -18.64 4.15
C VAL A 181 -10.62 -17.41 3.58
N GLU A 182 -10.17 -16.19 3.90
CA GLU A 182 -10.73 -14.97 3.32
C GLU A 182 -10.47 -14.87 1.82
N LYS A 183 -9.26 -15.20 1.37
CA LYS A 183 -8.92 -15.22 -0.05
C LYS A 183 -9.78 -16.24 -0.81
N ASP A 184 -9.95 -17.43 -0.26
CA ASP A 184 -10.80 -18.47 -0.84
C ASP A 184 -12.27 -18.01 -0.91
N LYS A 185 -12.75 -17.34 0.15
CA LYS A 185 -14.09 -16.73 0.18
C LYS A 185 -14.24 -15.64 -0.89
N TRP A 186 -13.29 -14.73 -1.02
CA TRP A 186 -13.33 -13.66 -2.04
C TRP A 186 -13.29 -14.24 -3.45
N ASN A 187 -12.38 -15.19 -3.70
CA ASN A 187 -12.27 -15.88 -4.98
C ASN A 187 -13.54 -16.69 -5.32
N GLY A 188 -14.24 -17.20 -4.30
CA GLY A 188 -15.54 -17.87 -4.43
C GLY A 188 -16.76 -16.94 -4.42
N SER A 189 -16.60 -15.62 -4.28
CA SER A 189 -17.73 -14.69 -4.08
C SER A 189 -18.64 -14.51 -5.31
N GLN A 190 -18.32 -15.15 -6.44
CA GLN A 190 -19.25 -15.37 -7.56
C GLN A 190 -19.34 -16.87 -7.86
N LEU A 191 -20.18 -17.58 -7.11
CA LEU A 191 -20.38 -19.04 -7.23
C LEU A 191 -20.98 -19.48 -8.57
N PHE A 192 -21.71 -18.58 -9.25
CA PHE A 192 -22.29 -18.83 -10.57
C PHE A 192 -21.87 -17.74 -11.55
N LYS A 193 -21.21 -18.13 -12.64
CA LYS A 193 -20.73 -17.19 -13.66
C LYS A 193 -21.85 -16.93 -14.68
N LEU A 194 -22.15 -15.66 -14.96
CA LEU A 194 -23.06 -15.28 -16.06
C LEU A 194 -22.39 -15.36 -17.43
N THR A 195 -21.06 -15.22 -17.45
CA THR A 195 -20.18 -15.20 -18.63
C THR A 195 -19.02 -16.17 -18.43
N GLN A 196 -18.11 -16.25 -19.40
CA GLN A 196 -16.76 -16.79 -19.23
C GLN A 196 -15.88 -15.80 -18.43
N ASP A 197 -14.70 -16.26 -17.99
CA ASP A 197 -13.71 -15.41 -17.28
C ASP A 197 -13.13 -14.30 -18.16
N THR A 198 -13.25 -14.45 -19.48
CA THR A 198 -12.89 -13.43 -20.48
C THR A 198 -13.94 -12.33 -20.62
N GLY A 199 -15.08 -12.44 -19.93
CA GLY A 199 -16.25 -11.58 -20.11
C GLY A 199 -17.11 -11.96 -21.33
N ALA A 200 -16.71 -12.95 -22.13
CA ALA A 200 -17.50 -13.43 -23.26
C ALA A 200 -18.73 -14.24 -22.80
N ALA A 201 -19.81 -14.24 -23.60
CA ALA A 201 -20.94 -15.13 -23.37
C ALA A 201 -20.48 -16.61 -23.33
N GLN A 202 -21.14 -17.43 -22.53
CA GLN A 202 -20.85 -18.86 -22.44
C GLN A 202 -21.16 -19.54 -23.77
N TYR A 203 -20.18 -20.24 -24.35
CA TYR A 203 -20.33 -20.88 -25.65
C TYR A 203 -21.00 -22.25 -25.49
N MET A 204 -22.15 -22.45 -26.15
CA MET A 204 -22.88 -23.72 -26.19
C MET A 204 -23.07 -24.14 -27.64
N THR A 205 -22.83 -25.41 -27.96
CA THR A 205 -22.97 -25.94 -29.32
C THR A 205 -23.82 -27.19 -29.35
N GLY A 206 -24.84 -27.21 -30.22
CA GLY A 206 -25.72 -28.37 -30.42
C GLY A 206 -26.54 -28.74 -29.17
N ILE A 207 -26.75 -27.79 -28.26
CA ILE A 207 -27.50 -28.00 -27.01
C ILE A 207 -28.99 -27.74 -27.22
N ASP A 208 -29.82 -28.57 -26.61
CA ASP A 208 -31.26 -28.37 -26.51
C ASP A 208 -31.56 -27.16 -25.61
N PHE A 209 -32.28 -26.17 -26.15
CA PHE A 209 -32.62 -24.95 -25.43
C PHE A 209 -33.46 -25.20 -24.18
N ASN A 210 -34.20 -26.32 -24.09
CA ASN A 210 -34.99 -26.66 -22.91
C ASN A 210 -34.13 -27.04 -21.69
N THR A 211 -32.87 -27.46 -21.90
CA THR A 211 -31.95 -27.81 -20.81
C THR A 211 -31.14 -26.62 -20.30
N VAL A 212 -31.17 -25.49 -21.01
CA VAL A 212 -30.44 -24.27 -20.62
C VAL A 212 -31.32 -23.44 -19.67
N THR A 213 -31.37 -23.84 -18.41
CA THR A 213 -32.23 -23.23 -17.40
C THR A 213 -31.51 -22.31 -16.43
N ASP A 214 -30.18 -22.38 -16.36
CA ASP A 214 -29.43 -21.56 -15.40
C ASP A 214 -29.34 -20.12 -15.87
N THR A 215 -29.32 -19.18 -14.92
CA THR A 215 -29.24 -17.75 -15.24
C THR A 215 -27.90 -17.41 -15.87
N GLY A 216 -27.88 -16.86 -17.09
CA GLY A 216 -26.62 -16.54 -17.76
C GLY A 216 -26.78 -15.93 -19.14
N PHE A 217 -25.63 -15.57 -19.73
CA PHE A 217 -25.50 -15.07 -21.09
C PHE A 217 -24.80 -16.13 -21.94
N TYR A 218 -25.49 -16.63 -22.94
CA TYR A 218 -25.05 -17.76 -23.75
C TYR A 218 -24.96 -17.38 -25.23
N TYR A 219 -23.94 -17.87 -25.92
CA TYR A 219 -23.90 -17.92 -27.36
C TYR A 219 -24.24 -19.34 -27.82
N MET A 220 -25.36 -19.47 -28.52
CA MET A 220 -25.92 -20.74 -28.98
C MET A 220 -25.49 -20.98 -30.43
N SER A 221 -24.55 -21.91 -30.61
CA SER A 221 -24.05 -22.38 -31.90
C SER A 221 -24.73 -23.70 -32.30
N GLY A 222 -24.99 -23.90 -33.60
CA GLY A 222 -25.73 -25.07 -34.08
C GLY A 222 -27.19 -25.06 -33.63
N ALA A 223 -27.77 -23.87 -33.42
CA ALA A 223 -29.15 -23.74 -32.97
C ALA A 223 -30.14 -24.17 -34.08
N THR A 224 -30.99 -25.14 -33.76
CA THR A 224 -32.02 -25.67 -34.67
C THR A 224 -33.35 -25.86 -33.96
N THR A 225 -34.45 -25.87 -34.71
CA THR A 225 -35.79 -26.14 -34.17
C THR A 225 -35.92 -27.55 -33.59
N ALA A 226 -35.11 -28.51 -34.05
CA ALA A 226 -35.00 -29.83 -33.46
C ALA A 226 -34.40 -29.81 -32.03
N LEU A 227 -33.60 -28.78 -31.72
CA LEU A 227 -33.04 -28.50 -30.41
C LEU A 227 -33.86 -27.45 -29.63
N ASN A 228 -35.16 -27.32 -29.94
CA ASN A 228 -36.09 -26.35 -29.34
C ASN A 228 -35.70 -24.88 -29.50
N ALA A 229 -34.80 -24.53 -30.44
CA ALA A 229 -34.55 -23.15 -30.80
C ALA A 229 -35.75 -22.55 -31.57
N PRO A 230 -36.01 -21.23 -31.52
CA PRO A 230 -37.10 -20.61 -32.25
C PRO A 230 -36.88 -20.60 -33.78
N VAL A 231 -35.62 -20.65 -34.21
CA VAL A 231 -35.20 -20.60 -35.61
C VAL A 231 -33.93 -21.43 -35.83
N ASN A 232 -33.72 -21.88 -37.06
CA ASN A 232 -32.48 -22.55 -37.51
C ASN A 232 -31.37 -21.52 -37.80
N ASN A 233 -30.97 -20.77 -36.79
CA ASN A 233 -29.91 -19.78 -36.88
C ASN A 233 -29.27 -19.59 -35.52
N ASN A 234 -27.94 -19.42 -35.48
CA ASN A 234 -27.18 -19.15 -34.26
C ASN A 234 -27.59 -17.82 -33.63
N GLY A 235 -27.21 -17.59 -32.37
CA GLY A 235 -27.68 -16.42 -31.66
C GLY A 235 -27.26 -16.35 -30.21
N TYR A 236 -27.65 -15.26 -29.57
CA TYR A 236 -27.44 -15.04 -28.15
C TYR A 236 -28.71 -15.39 -27.38
N LEU A 237 -28.56 -16.21 -26.35
CA LEU A 237 -29.61 -16.59 -25.41
C LEU A 237 -29.30 -15.93 -24.07
N ILE A 238 -30.25 -15.18 -23.54
CA ILE A 238 -30.24 -14.71 -22.16
C ILE A 238 -31.24 -15.55 -21.39
N VAL A 239 -30.80 -16.12 -20.28
CA VAL A 239 -31.66 -16.88 -19.37
C VAL A 239 -31.72 -16.16 -18.05
N ASN A 240 -32.93 -15.90 -17.57
CA ASN A 240 -33.20 -15.39 -16.24
C ASN A 240 -34.02 -16.43 -15.50
N ASN A 241 -33.48 -16.99 -14.41
CA ASN A 241 -34.16 -18.00 -13.63
C ASN A 241 -34.28 -17.56 -12.16
N TYR A 242 -35.52 -17.38 -11.70
CA TYR A 242 -35.85 -17.12 -10.30
C TYR A 242 -36.05 -18.44 -9.54
N SER A 243 -35.12 -19.38 -9.70
CA SER A 243 -35.12 -20.76 -9.15
C SER A 243 -36.19 -21.72 -9.67
N THR A 244 -37.37 -21.25 -10.05
CA THR A 244 -38.51 -22.14 -10.39
C THR A 244 -38.85 -22.12 -11.87
N TYR A 245 -38.74 -20.96 -12.54
CA TYR A 245 -39.21 -20.76 -13.92
C TYR A 245 -38.14 -20.00 -14.71
N ALA A 246 -37.39 -20.72 -15.54
CA ALA A 246 -36.44 -20.10 -16.46
C ALA A 246 -37.20 -19.30 -17.53
N TYR A 247 -36.84 -18.04 -17.69
CA TYR A 247 -37.27 -17.16 -18.77
C TYR A 247 -36.13 -16.98 -19.76
N GLN A 248 -36.42 -17.18 -21.04
CA GLN A 248 -35.43 -17.18 -22.11
C GLN A 248 -35.74 -16.08 -23.11
N GLU A 249 -34.74 -15.24 -23.42
CA GLU A 249 -34.75 -14.33 -24.56
C GLU A 249 -33.68 -14.75 -25.55
N TYR A 250 -34.07 -14.94 -26.80
CA TYR A 250 -33.17 -15.33 -27.87
C TYR A 250 -33.11 -14.27 -28.96
N THR A 251 -31.91 -13.85 -29.33
CA THR A 251 -31.69 -12.97 -30.48
C THR A 251 -30.86 -13.70 -31.51
N SER A 252 -31.44 -13.96 -32.69
CA SER A 252 -30.70 -14.59 -33.78
C SER A 252 -29.58 -13.66 -34.26
N TYR A 253 -28.40 -14.21 -34.46
CA TYR A 253 -27.21 -13.49 -34.89
C TYR A 253 -26.48 -14.29 -35.97
N SER A 254 -26.12 -13.60 -37.05
CA SER A 254 -25.22 -14.10 -38.08
C SER A 254 -24.10 -13.08 -38.27
N SER A 255 -22.85 -13.54 -38.21
CA SER A 255 -21.66 -12.70 -38.49
C SER A 255 -21.58 -12.27 -39.95
N ASN A 256 -22.31 -12.94 -40.84
CA ASN A 256 -22.27 -12.72 -42.28
C ASN A 256 -23.37 -11.76 -42.75
N ASP A 257 -24.22 -11.29 -41.83
CA ASP A 257 -25.29 -10.35 -42.13
C ASP A 257 -24.72 -8.93 -42.20
N SER A 258 -24.71 -8.34 -43.40
CA SER A 258 -24.19 -6.99 -43.64
C SER A 258 -25.23 -5.90 -43.37
N THR A 259 -26.48 -6.29 -43.16
CA THR A 259 -27.59 -5.41 -42.80
C THR A 259 -28.21 -5.90 -41.49
N SER A 260 -28.87 -5.02 -40.74
CA SER A 260 -29.63 -5.45 -39.54
C SER A 260 -30.93 -6.18 -39.91
N SER A 261 -31.24 -6.28 -41.21
CA SER A 261 -32.49 -6.81 -41.76
C SER A 261 -32.49 -8.34 -41.70
N GLY A 262 -33.04 -8.90 -40.62
CA GLY A 262 -33.12 -10.35 -40.45
C GLY A 262 -32.84 -10.82 -39.03
N ARG A 263 -32.38 -9.94 -38.14
CA ARG A 263 -32.25 -10.24 -36.71
C ARG A 263 -33.64 -10.34 -36.09
N ARG A 264 -33.97 -11.52 -35.60
CA ARG A 264 -35.25 -11.83 -34.95
C ARG A 264 -35.01 -12.01 -33.46
N LYS A 265 -35.91 -11.46 -32.65
CA LYS A 265 -35.88 -11.60 -31.19
C LYS A 265 -37.09 -12.40 -30.73
N PHE A 266 -36.85 -13.34 -29.82
CA PHE A 266 -37.86 -14.26 -29.31
C PHE A 266 -37.81 -14.28 -27.78
N MET A 267 -38.95 -14.57 -27.17
CA MET A 267 -39.05 -14.80 -25.73
C MET A 267 -39.93 -16.01 -25.43
N ARG A 268 -39.63 -16.72 -24.35
CA ARG A 268 -40.47 -17.77 -23.77
C ARG A 268 -40.14 -17.99 -22.30
N ASN A 269 -40.91 -18.83 -21.63
CA ASN A 269 -40.66 -19.23 -20.25
C ASN A 269 -41.01 -20.70 -20.01
N LYS A 270 -40.34 -21.32 -19.04
CA LYS A 270 -40.74 -22.61 -18.50
C LYS A 270 -42.08 -22.44 -17.75
N VAL A 271 -42.99 -23.39 -17.93
CA VAL A 271 -44.30 -23.39 -17.27
C VAL A 271 -44.14 -23.77 -15.80
N ALA A 272 -44.93 -23.14 -14.95
CA ALA A 272 -44.80 -23.36 -13.51
C ALA A 272 -45.08 -24.80 -13.10
N SER A 273 -44.18 -25.36 -12.27
CA SER A 273 -44.27 -26.73 -11.73
C SER A 273 -44.39 -27.81 -12.83
N SER A 274 -43.81 -27.55 -14.00
CA SER A 274 -43.86 -28.42 -15.17
C SER A 274 -42.53 -28.41 -15.91
N GLU A 275 -42.22 -29.51 -16.60
CA GLU A 275 -41.09 -29.58 -17.54
C GLU A 275 -41.40 -28.95 -18.91
N SER A 276 -42.63 -28.46 -19.10
CA SER A 276 -43.07 -27.85 -20.35
C SER A 276 -42.60 -26.40 -20.50
N TRP A 277 -42.40 -25.98 -21.75
CA TRP A 277 -42.08 -24.60 -22.12
C TRP A 277 -43.24 -23.97 -22.88
N THR A 278 -43.43 -22.66 -22.71
CA THR A 278 -44.31 -21.91 -23.61
C THR A 278 -43.72 -21.87 -25.02
N SER A 279 -44.60 -21.78 -26.03
CA SER A 279 -44.16 -21.54 -27.40
C SER A 279 -43.37 -20.25 -27.49
N TRP A 280 -42.36 -20.21 -28.35
CA TRP A 280 -41.61 -19.00 -28.63
C TRP A 280 -42.52 -17.91 -29.17
N ARG A 281 -42.46 -16.72 -28.56
CA ARG A 281 -43.08 -15.51 -29.07
C ARG A 281 -42.02 -14.66 -29.74
N GLU A 282 -42.23 -14.35 -31.01
CA GLU A 282 -41.39 -13.41 -31.76
C GLU A 282 -41.80 -11.96 -31.47
N LEU A 283 -40.81 -11.09 -31.30
CA LEU A 283 -40.98 -9.64 -31.28
C LEU A 283 -40.88 -9.09 -32.71
N GLU A 284 -41.94 -8.42 -33.14
CA GLU A 284 -41.99 -7.78 -34.46
C GLU A 284 -41.02 -6.58 -34.53
N SER A 285 -40.38 -6.44 -35.69
CA SER A 285 -39.48 -5.31 -36.00
C SER A 285 -40.25 -4.14 -36.61
N VAL A 286 -39.72 -2.93 -36.52
CA VAL A 286 -40.32 -1.75 -37.17
C VAL A 286 -40.35 -1.95 -38.69
N GLU A 287 -39.27 -2.48 -39.26
CA GLU A 287 -39.14 -2.79 -40.68
C GLU A 287 -40.14 -3.87 -41.12
N GLY A 288 -40.30 -4.93 -40.32
CA GLY A 288 -41.25 -6.01 -40.60
C GLY A 288 -42.71 -5.54 -40.50
N ALA A 289 -43.05 -4.72 -39.51
CA ALA A 289 -44.36 -4.09 -39.40
C ALA A 289 -44.66 -3.19 -40.59
N GLN A 290 -43.70 -2.33 -41.01
CA GLN A 290 -43.85 -1.48 -42.18
C GLN A 290 -44.03 -2.31 -43.46
N SER A 291 -43.24 -3.35 -43.65
CA SER A 291 -43.37 -4.25 -44.82
C SER A 291 -44.75 -4.89 -44.90
N LYS A 292 -45.34 -5.31 -43.77
CA LYS A 292 -46.71 -5.84 -43.71
C LYS A 292 -47.76 -4.78 -44.07
N VAL A 293 -47.58 -3.55 -43.60
CA VAL A 293 -48.46 -2.41 -43.94
C VAL A 293 -48.36 -2.07 -45.42
N ASP A 294 -47.15 -2.00 -45.97
CA ASP A 294 -46.93 -1.71 -47.39
C ASP A 294 -47.52 -2.82 -48.27
N ALA A 295 -47.33 -4.08 -47.88
CA ALA A 295 -47.96 -5.21 -48.56
C ALA A 295 -49.49 -5.10 -48.54
N HIS A 296 -50.09 -4.68 -47.42
CA HIS A 296 -51.54 -4.44 -47.34
C HIS A 296 -51.98 -3.23 -48.17
N ALA A 297 -51.23 -2.12 -48.16
CA ALA A 297 -51.53 -0.92 -48.92
C ALA A 297 -51.52 -1.19 -50.43
N ASN A 298 -50.66 -2.11 -50.89
CA ASN A 298 -50.56 -2.51 -52.29
C ASN A 298 -51.65 -3.50 -52.75
N ARG A 299 -52.53 -3.96 -51.87
CA ARG A 299 -53.67 -4.82 -52.23
C ARG A 299 -54.82 -3.98 -52.76
N THR A 300 -54.80 -3.66 -54.05
CA THR A 300 -55.78 -2.78 -54.69
C THR A 300 -57.19 -3.38 -54.78
N ASP A 301 -57.35 -4.69 -54.56
CA ASP A 301 -58.61 -5.42 -54.61
C ASP A 301 -59.49 -5.23 -53.36
N ILE A 302 -58.91 -4.80 -52.24
CA ILE A 302 -59.61 -4.65 -50.96
C ILE A 302 -59.84 -3.19 -50.54
N HIS A 303 -59.22 -2.24 -51.24
CA HIS A 303 -59.34 -0.81 -50.94
C HIS A 303 -60.38 -0.15 -51.85
N VAL A 304 -61.36 0.53 -51.23
CA VAL A 304 -62.29 1.40 -51.98
C VAL A 304 -61.58 2.70 -52.29
N VAL A 305 -61.27 2.93 -53.56
CA VAL A 305 -60.59 4.17 -53.98
C VAL A 305 -61.58 5.30 -54.23
N GLN A 306 -61.08 6.54 -54.31
CA GLN A 306 -61.93 7.69 -54.60
C GLN A 306 -62.70 7.52 -55.92
N ALA A 307 -62.08 6.93 -56.95
CA ALA A 307 -62.74 6.64 -58.22
C ALA A 307 -63.93 5.67 -58.07
N ASP A 308 -63.86 4.68 -57.18
CA ASP A 308 -64.98 3.77 -56.90
C ASP A 308 -66.12 4.53 -56.21
N LYS A 309 -65.80 5.37 -55.23
CA LYS A 309 -66.77 6.22 -54.53
C LYS A 309 -67.45 7.18 -55.50
N ASP A 310 -66.68 7.81 -56.39
CA ASP A 310 -67.19 8.73 -57.40
C ASP A 310 -68.11 8.01 -58.38
N LYS A 311 -67.74 6.80 -58.83
CA LYS A 311 -68.59 5.96 -59.68
C LYS A 311 -69.90 5.57 -59.00
N TRP A 312 -69.87 5.20 -57.71
CA TRP A 312 -71.07 4.85 -56.96
C TRP A 312 -71.97 6.06 -56.66
N ASN A 313 -71.38 7.25 -56.48
CA ASN A 313 -72.10 8.48 -56.21
C ASN A 313 -72.63 9.17 -57.49
N SER A 314 -71.99 8.95 -58.64
CA SER A 314 -72.34 9.53 -59.94
C SER A 314 -73.79 9.32 -60.42
N PRO A 315 -74.43 8.12 -60.29
CA PRO A 315 -75.78 7.90 -60.82
C PRO A 315 -76.91 8.74 -60.19
N TRP A 316 -76.62 9.53 -59.16
CA TRP A 316 -77.59 10.39 -58.49
C TRP A 316 -77.62 11.85 -59.00
N VAL A 317 -76.67 12.24 -59.86
CA VAL A 317 -76.62 13.60 -60.44
C VAL A 317 -77.07 13.56 -61.91
N ALA A 318 -78.38 13.73 -62.14
CA ALA A 318 -78.94 13.77 -63.49
C ALA A 318 -78.58 15.08 -64.19
N THR A 319 -77.63 15.05 -65.13
CA THR A 319 -77.36 16.16 -66.05
C THR A 319 -78.43 16.15 -67.15
N TRP A 320 -79.28 17.17 -67.17
CA TRP A 320 -80.37 17.31 -68.14
C TRP A 320 -79.95 18.16 -69.35
N ASN A 321 -79.98 17.56 -70.52
CA ASN A 321 -79.66 18.19 -71.80
C ASN A 321 -80.95 18.57 -72.54
N ASN A 322 -80.96 19.71 -73.23
CA ASN A 322 -82.10 20.08 -74.09
C ASN A 322 -82.14 19.18 -75.34
N VAL A 323 -83.34 18.79 -75.75
CA VAL A 323 -83.55 18.04 -77.00
C VAL A 323 -83.73 19.01 -78.16
N THR A 324 -83.03 18.79 -79.27
CA THR A 324 -83.33 19.50 -80.52
C THR A 324 -84.51 18.81 -81.18
N LEU A 325 -85.64 19.53 -81.26
CA LEU A 325 -86.82 19.07 -81.97
C LEU A 325 -86.70 19.40 -83.45
N ILE A 326 -87.21 18.51 -84.29
CA ILE A 326 -87.13 18.60 -85.76
C ILE A 326 -88.52 18.36 -86.40
N ASN A 327 -88.61 18.55 -87.71
CA ASN A 327 -89.78 18.20 -88.52
C ASN A 327 -91.12 18.77 -88.00
N GLY A 328 -91.10 20.02 -87.53
CA GLY A 328 -92.31 20.75 -87.12
C GLY A 328 -92.69 20.65 -85.64
N ALA A 329 -92.02 19.80 -84.85
CA ALA A 329 -92.18 19.80 -83.40
C ALA A 329 -91.50 21.02 -82.75
N GLN A 330 -92.17 21.68 -81.81
CA GLN A 330 -91.69 22.93 -81.20
C GLN A 330 -91.52 22.84 -79.68
N GLN A 331 -90.40 23.38 -79.19
CA GLN A 331 -90.07 23.37 -77.77
C GLN A 331 -91.07 24.19 -76.96
N ASN A 332 -91.41 23.72 -75.76
CA ASN A 332 -92.17 24.52 -74.80
C ASN A 332 -91.19 25.32 -73.91
N THR A 333 -91.35 26.64 -73.84
CA THR A 333 -90.43 27.52 -73.09
C THR A 333 -90.53 27.34 -71.57
N GLY A 334 -91.71 27.00 -71.03
CA GLY A 334 -91.92 26.78 -69.59
C GLY A 334 -91.51 25.39 -69.12
N TYR A 335 -91.67 24.38 -69.97
CA TYR A 335 -91.33 22.98 -69.68
C TYR A 335 -90.62 22.34 -70.87
N PRO A 336 -89.38 22.74 -71.18
CA PRO A 336 -88.68 22.26 -72.36
C PRO A 336 -88.47 20.75 -72.30
N PHE A 337 -88.53 20.12 -73.47
CA PHE A 337 -88.22 18.71 -73.62
C PHE A 337 -86.72 18.49 -73.50
N LYS A 338 -86.35 17.65 -72.54
CA LYS A 338 -84.98 17.36 -72.14
C LYS A 338 -84.76 15.86 -72.02
N PHE A 339 -83.50 15.48 -72.08
CA PHE A 339 -83.08 14.12 -71.80
C PHE A 339 -81.88 14.07 -70.86
N SER A 340 -81.76 12.97 -70.13
CA SER A 340 -80.58 12.63 -69.34
C SER A 340 -80.29 11.15 -69.56
N VAL A 341 -79.01 10.77 -69.59
CA VAL A 341 -78.60 9.37 -69.77
C VAL A 341 -77.76 8.97 -68.57
N ALA A 342 -78.20 7.92 -67.88
CA ALA A 342 -77.49 7.33 -66.76
C ALA A 342 -77.90 5.86 -66.63
N ASN A 343 -77.01 5.01 -66.12
CA ASN A 343 -77.29 3.59 -65.87
C ASN A 343 -77.87 2.83 -67.06
N ASN A 344 -77.41 3.15 -68.27
CA ASN A 344 -77.88 2.55 -69.52
C ASN A 344 -79.40 2.73 -69.76
N GLU A 345 -79.95 3.85 -69.31
CA GLU A 345 -81.33 4.28 -69.52
C GLU A 345 -81.33 5.75 -69.99
N ILE A 346 -82.15 6.07 -71.00
CA ILE A 346 -82.43 7.45 -71.37
C ILE A 346 -83.72 7.91 -70.68
N LYS A 347 -83.60 8.95 -69.85
CA LYS A 347 -84.73 9.60 -69.20
C LYS A 347 -85.19 10.78 -70.04
N LEU A 348 -86.44 10.77 -70.45
CA LEU A 348 -87.09 11.82 -71.21
C LEU A 348 -88.06 12.57 -70.30
N ARG A 349 -87.91 13.90 -70.23
CA ARG A 349 -88.74 14.75 -69.37
C ARG A 349 -89.10 16.04 -70.06
N GLY A 350 -90.27 16.59 -69.72
CA GLY A 350 -90.72 17.90 -70.15
C GLY A 350 -91.78 17.78 -71.23
N THR A 351 -91.97 18.83 -72.01
CA THR A 351 -93.09 18.93 -72.93
C THR A 351 -92.67 19.55 -74.24
N PHE A 352 -93.38 19.21 -75.30
CA PHE A 352 -93.33 19.94 -76.56
C PHE A 352 -94.68 19.94 -77.26
N GLY A 353 -94.92 20.97 -78.07
CA GLY A 353 -96.19 21.26 -78.73
C GLY A 353 -96.21 20.88 -80.21
N SER A 354 -97.29 21.30 -80.89
CA SER A 354 -97.55 21.12 -82.34
C SER A 354 -97.02 19.79 -82.88
N LEU A 355 -97.78 18.71 -82.61
CA LEU A 355 -97.41 17.37 -83.07
C LEU A 355 -97.49 17.30 -84.60
N PRO A 356 -96.46 16.79 -85.28
CA PRO A 356 -96.50 16.61 -86.73
C PRO A 356 -97.45 15.47 -87.13
N ALA A 357 -97.55 15.19 -88.42
CA ALA A 357 -98.29 14.02 -88.91
C ALA A 357 -97.72 12.71 -88.30
N ALA A 358 -98.60 11.73 -88.06
CA ALA A 358 -98.20 10.40 -87.59
C ALA A 358 -97.17 9.77 -88.54
N GLY A 359 -96.17 9.09 -87.98
CA GLY A 359 -95.00 8.56 -88.68
C GLY A 359 -93.81 9.52 -88.76
N THR A 360 -93.89 10.72 -88.19
CA THR A 360 -92.81 11.72 -88.27
C THR A 360 -91.83 11.60 -87.12
N THR A 361 -90.53 11.58 -87.42
CA THR A 361 -89.46 11.67 -86.40
C THR A 361 -89.38 13.10 -85.85
N VAL A 362 -89.58 13.26 -84.54
CA VAL A 362 -89.62 14.56 -83.84
C VAL A 362 -88.31 14.91 -83.15
N ALA A 363 -87.45 13.93 -82.86
CA ALA A 363 -86.12 14.13 -82.31
C ALA A 363 -85.21 12.95 -82.67
N LYS A 364 -83.90 13.19 -82.67
CA LYS A 364 -82.88 12.16 -82.87
C LYS A 364 -81.85 12.23 -81.76
N PHE A 365 -81.56 11.08 -81.15
CA PHE A 365 -80.67 10.92 -80.03
C PHE A 365 -79.47 10.09 -80.45
N THR A 366 -78.29 10.43 -79.93
CA THR A 366 -77.08 9.62 -80.12
C THR A 366 -77.17 8.26 -79.39
N TYR A 367 -77.97 8.20 -78.33
CA TYR A 367 -78.20 7.02 -77.50
C TYR A 367 -79.37 6.22 -78.06
N LYS A 368 -79.15 4.92 -78.31
CA LYS A 368 -80.07 4.08 -79.07
C LYS A 368 -80.47 2.87 -78.23
N PRO A 369 -81.76 2.51 -78.18
CA PRO A 369 -82.18 1.24 -77.59
C PRO A 369 -81.77 0.08 -78.49
N THR A 370 -81.59 -1.11 -77.92
CA THR A 370 -81.28 -2.35 -78.68
C THR A 370 -82.49 -2.89 -79.45
N GLN A 371 -83.70 -2.44 -79.11
CA GLN A 371 -84.96 -2.78 -79.77
C GLN A 371 -85.88 -1.57 -79.90
N LEU A 372 -86.89 -1.67 -80.77
CA LEU A 372 -87.93 -0.66 -80.90
C LEU A 372 -88.73 -0.56 -79.58
N VAL A 373 -88.83 0.64 -79.02
CA VAL A 373 -89.61 0.89 -77.79
C VAL A 373 -90.83 1.74 -78.12
N ASP A 374 -92.01 1.12 -78.09
CA ASP A 374 -93.29 1.81 -78.19
C ASP A 374 -93.78 2.24 -76.81
N PHE A 375 -94.23 3.49 -76.69
CA PHE A 375 -94.78 4.01 -75.45
C PHE A 375 -95.81 5.10 -75.69
N VAL A 376 -96.58 5.40 -74.66
CA VAL A 376 -97.59 6.47 -74.68
C VAL A 376 -97.26 7.54 -73.65
N VAL A 377 -97.58 8.79 -74.00
CA VAL A 377 -97.45 9.94 -73.11
C VAL A 377 -98.77 10.71 -73.03
N PRO A 378 -99.09 11.32 -71.88
CA PRO A 378 -100.33 12.09 -71.74
C PRO A 378 -100.35 13.33 -72.64
N THR A 379 -101.54 13.64 -73.17
CA THR A 379 -101.83 14.90 -73.84
C THR A 379 -102.22 15.98 -72.83
N ILE A 380 -101.93 17.24 -73.14
CA ILE A 380 -102.28 18.41 -72.33
C ILE A 380 -103.24 19.31 -73.11
N GLY A 381 -104.28 19.82 -72.44
CA GLY A 381 -105.37 20.60 -73.04
C GLY A 381 -106.63 19.78 -73.28
N SER A 382 -106.48 18.49 -73.58
CA SER A 382 -107.57 17.50 -73.58
C SER A 382 -107.08 16.16 -73.02
N TYR A 383 -107.97 15.40 -72.39
CA TYR A 383 -107.63 14.09 -71.80
C TYR A 383 -107.38 13.06 -72.91
N GLY A 384 -106.24 12.40 -72.87
CA GLY A 384 -105.81 11.50 -73.94
C GLY A 384 -104.35 11.08 -73.83
N THR A 385 -103.90 10.35 -74.85
CA THR A 385 -102.52 9.88 -74.97
C THR A 385 -101.99 10.06 -76.39
N ALA A 386 -100.68 10.25 -76.50
CA ALA A 386 -99.93 10.29 -77.74
C ALA A 386 -98.96 9.11 -77.76
N ARG A 387 -98.96 8.32 -78.84
CA ARG A 387 -98.05 7.20 -79.04
C ARG A 387 -96.76 7.67 -79.70
N PHE A 388 -95.65 7.21 -79.16
CA PHE A 388 -94.32 7.40 -79.71
C PHE A 388 -93.60 6.07 -79.83
N ALA A 389 -92.68 6.00 -80.78
CA ALA A 389 -91.74 4.90 -80.94
C ALA A 389 -90.32 5.45 -80.83
N PHE A 390 -89.49 4.85 -79.98
CA PHE A 390 -88.07 5.11 -79.94
C PHE A 390 -87.33 3.98 -80.67
N THR A 391 -86.81 4.29 -81.86
CA THR A 391 -86.26 3.30 -82.77
C THR A 391 -84.82 2.93 -82.42
N THR A 392 -84.35 1.80 -82.94
CA THR A 392 -82.96 1.34 -82.82
C THR A 392 -81.96 2.28 -83.50
N ASP A 393 -82.41 3.24 -84.29
CA ASP A 393 -81.58 4.30 -84.87
C ASP A 393 -81.48 5.56 -83.99
N GLY A 394 -82.13 5.56 -82.83
CA GLY A 394 -82.18 6.68 -81.90
C GLY A 394 -83.22 7.73 -82.29
N GLU A 395 -84.21 7.36 -83.10
CA GLU A 395 -85.25 8.29 -83.55
C GLU A 395 -86.47 8.20 -82.65
N LEU A 396 -86.91 9.34 -82.12
CA LEU A 396 -88.19 9.47 -81.44
C LEU A 396 -89.23 9.85 -82.49
N ARG A 397 -90.08 8.90 -82.87
CA ARG A 397 -91.12 9.05 -83.87
C ARG A 397 -92.48 9.19 -83.22
N PHE A 398 -93.27 10.15 -83.68
CA PHE A 398 -94.65 10.32 -83.27
C PHE A 398 -95.56 9.46 -84.15
N ASP A 399 -96.31 8.54 -83.54
CA ASP A 399 -97.12 7.54 -84.26
C ASP A 399 -98.63 7.82 -84.19
N GLY A 400 -99.04 8.90 -83.54
CA GLY A 400 -100.43 9.37 -83.48
C GLY A 400 -100.89 9.67 -82.05
N LEU A 401 -102.06 10.30 -81.92
CA LEU A 401 -102.68 10.59 -80.63
C LEU A 401 -104.15 10.20 -80.62
N SER A 402 -104.67 9.93 -79.42
CA SER A 402 -106.08 9.73 -79.14
C SER A 402 -106.45 10.57 -77.92
N ALA A 403 -107.30 11.58 -78.10
CA ALA A 403 -107.80 12.44 -77.04
C ALA A 403 -109.30 12.70 -77.20
N THR A 404 -109.99 12.98 -76.10
CA THR A 404 -111.43 13.31 -76.08
C THR A 404 -111.78 14.42 -77.06
N ASP A 405 -110.90 15.41 -77.18
CA ASP A 405 -110.92 16.42 -78.22
C ASP A 405 -109.47 16.66 -78.70
N SER A 406 -109.17 16.16 -79.89
CA SER A 406 -107.82 16.25 -80.48
C SER A 406 -107.45 17.67 -80.90
N ALA A 407 -108.41 18.54 -81.19
CA ALA A 407 -108.16 19.94 -81.57
C ALA A 407 -107.72 20.79 -80.35
N SER A 408 -108.13 20.39 -79.15
CA SER A 408 -107.76 21.05 -77.89
C SER A 408 -106.42 20.57 -77.31
N VAL A 409 -105.71 19.63 -77.96
CA VAL A 409 -104.38 19.19 -77.50
C VAL A 409 -103.33 20.25 -77.85
N THR A 410 -102.73 20.84 -76.82
CA THR A 410 -101.74 21.92 -76.96
C THR A 410 -100.30 21.41 -76.91
N ARG A 411 -100.05 20.32 -76.17
CA ARG A 411 -98.73 19.68 -76.01
C ARG A 411 -98.85 18.26 -75.46
N VAL A 412 -97.73 17.55 -75.47
CA VAL A 412 -97.56 16.24 -74.81
C VAL A 412 -96.53 16.33 -73.69
N SER A 413 -96.67 15.49 -72.66
CA SER A 413 -95.79 15.54 -71.48
C SER A 413 -95.07 14.22 -71.25
N PHE A 414 -93.75 14.29 -71.23
CA PHE A 414 -92.85 13.17 -70.99
C PHE A 414 -92.35 13.20 -69.55
N ASN A 415 -92.35 12.02 -68.93
CA ASN A 415 -91.64 11.74 -67.68
C ASN A 415 -91.40 10.23 -67.62
N ILE A 416 -90.53 9.74 -68.50
CA ILE A 416 -90.33 8.30 -68.76
C ILE A 416 -88.84 7.98 -68.81
N GLY A 417 -88.47 6.81 -68.32
CA GLY A 417 -87.16 6.20 -68.54
C GLY A 417 -87.29 5.09 -69.57
N ILE A 418 -86.37 5.06 -70.54
CA ILE A 418 -86.32 4.05 -71.59
C ILE A 418 -84.98 3.32 -71.49
N PRO A 419 -84.98 2.00 -71.20
CA PRO A 419 -83.77 1.19 -71.21
C PRO A 419 -83.07 1.23 -72.57
N LEU A 420 -81.74 1.31 -72.55
CA LEU A 420 -80.90 1.28 -73.74
C LEU A 420 -80.27 -0.09 -74.02
N TRP A 421 -80.41 -1.07 -73.09
CA TRP A 421 -79.92 -2.45 -73.24
C TRP A 421 -80.94 -3.38 -73.88
#